data_AF-A0AAN8ZTP0-F1
#
_entry.id   AF-A0AAN8ZTP0-F1
#
_cell.length_a   1.000
_cell.length_b   1.000
_cell.length_c   1.000
_cell.angle_alpha   90.00
_cell.angle_beta   90.00
_cell.angle_gamma   90.00
#
_symmetry.space_group_name_H-M   'P 1'
#
loop_
_entity.id
_entity.type
_entity.pdbx_description
1 polymer ?
#
loop_
_entity_poly.entity_id
_entity_poly.type
_entity_poly.pdbx_seq_one_letter_code
_entity_poly.pdbx_strand_id
1 'polypeptide(L)' 'MSEIPDKAPSPRHCIITKWPDFEGYGFNLHAEKSKPGQYIGKVDVNSPAEMAGLREGDRIIEVNGVNIANENHKQGI' A
#
# COMPACT_ATOMS: atom_id res chain seq x y z
N MET A 1 16.78 3.53 10.53
CA MET A 1 15.44 4.11 10.28
C MET A 1 15.36 4.30 8.79
N SER A 2 14.39 3.70 8.10
CA SER A 2 14.26 3.82 6.64
C SER A 2 13.95 5.28 6.29
N GLU A 3 14.94 6.00 5.77
CA GLU A 3 14.78 7.40 5.36
C GLU A 3 13.83 7.44 4.15
N ILE A 4 12.62 7.92 4.41
CA ILE A 4 11.74 8.42 3.36
C ILE A 4 12.55 9.52 2.64
N PRO A 5 12.69 9.49 1.30
CA PRO A 5 13.48 10.48 0.58
C PRO A 5 13.04 11.90 0.97
N ASP A 6 13.96 12.85 1.10
CA ASP A 6 13.62 14.25 1.49
C ASP A 6 12.60 14.92 0.57
N LYS A 7 12.51 14.44 -0.69
CA LYS A 7 11.56 14.93 -1.70
C LYS A 7 10.27 14.11 -1.78
N ALA A 8 10.09 13.11 -0.94
CA ALA A 8 8.88 12.31 -0.96
C ALA A 8 7.68 13.12 -0.45
N PRO A 9 6.48 12.90 -1.00
CA PRO A 9 5.27 13.50 -0.47
C PRO A 9 5.02 13.02 0.98
N SER A 10 4.28 13.81 1.74
CA SER A 10 3.84 13.41 3.09
C SER A 10 3.05 12.10 3.02
N PRO A 11 3.29 11.16 3.98
CA PRO A 11 2.60 9.88 3.99
C PRO A 11 1.09 10.07 4.17
N ARG A 12 0.32 9.18 3.55
CA ARG A 12 -1.14 9.16 3.65
C ARG A 12 -1.56 7.98 4.51
N HIS A 13 -2.32 8.26 5.58
CA HIS A 13 -2.89 7.22 6.41
C HIS A 13 -4.25 6.82 5.84
N CYS A 14 -4.25 5.77 5.01
CA CYS A 14 -5.45 5.23 4.40
C CYS A 14 -6.02 4.11 5.28
N ILE A 15 -7.26 4.26 5.74
CA ILE A 15 -7.98 3.23 6.51
C ILE A 15 -8.93 2.51 5.56
N ILE A 16 -8.60 1.25 5.23
CA ILE A 16 -9.40 0.43 4.32
C ILE A 16 -10.32 -0.47 5.15
N THR A 17 -11.63 -0.33 4.96
CA THR A 17 -12.63 -1.22 5.58
C THR A 17 -13.21 -2.14 4.53
N LYS A 18 -13.21 -3.45 4.80
CA LYS A 18 -13.80 -4.43 3.88
C LYS A 18 -15.31 -4.18 3.73
N TRP A 19 -15.81 -4.22 2.51
CA TRP A 19 -17.24 -4.10 2.24
C TRP A 19 -17.87 -5.49 2.06
N PRO A 20 -19.13 -5.69 2.51
CA PRO A 20 -19.81 -6.99 2.37
C PRO A 20 -19.99 -7.44 0.92
N ASP A 21 -20.25 -6.49 0.02
CA ASP A 21 -20.61 -6.75 -1.38
C ASP A 21 -19.42 -6.54 -2.35
N PHE A 22 -18.19 -6.44 -1.84
CA PHE A 22 -16.99 -6.26 -2.64
C PHE A 22 -15.97 -7.36 -2.32
N GLU A 23 -15.43 -8.01 -3.35
CA GLU A 23 -14.43 -9.05 -3.16
C GLU A 23 -13.06 -8.44 -2.81
N GLY A 24 -12.55 -8.74 -1.61
CA GLY A 24 -11.27 -8.21 -1.14
C GLY A 24 -11.31 -6.71 -0.82
N TYR A 25 -10.24 -6.01 -1.18
CA TYR A 25 -10.07 -4.57 -0.91
C TYR A 25 -9.98 -3.71 -2.18
N GLY A 26 -9.84 -4.33 -3.36
CA GLY A 26 -9.79 -3.64 -4.66
C GLY A 26 -8.46 -2.97 -4.99
N PHE A 27 -7.34 -3.61 -4.62
CA PHE A 27 -6.02 -3.20 -5.06
C PHE A 27 -5.09 -4.41 -5.17
N ASN A 28 -4.04 -4.27 -5.97
CA ASN A 28 -2.98 -5.26 -6.09
C ASN A 28 -1.66 -4.74 -5.51
N LEU A 29 -0.86 -5.64 -4.94
CA LEU A 29 0.52 -5.35 -4.55
C LEU A 29 1.48 -5.79 -5.64
N HIS A 30 2.47 -4.97 -5.92
CA HIS A 30 3.64 -5.40 -6.69
C HIS A 30 4.92 -4.97 -5.99
N ALA A 31 5.98 -5.73 -6.20
CA ALA A 31 7.33 -5.22 -6.02
C ALA A 31 8.18 -5.53 -7.23
N GLU A 32 9.20 -4.71 -7.39
CA GLU A 32 10.15 -4.81 -8.47
C GLU A 32 11.44 -5.42 -7.91
N LYS A 33 12.02 -6.39 -8.62
CA LYS A 33 13.30 -7.01 -8.21
C LYS A 33 14.43 -5.98 -8.08
N SER A 34 14.36 -4.89 -8.84
CA SER A 34 15.34 -3.80 -8.89
C SER A 34 15.08 -2.69 -7.87
N LYS A 35 13.90 -2.65 -7.22
CA LYS A 35 13.51 -1.55 -6.34
C LYS A 35 12.90 -2.10 -5.05
N PRO A 36 13.58 -1.95 -3.90
CA PRO A 36 13.07 -2.46 -2.63
C PRO A 36 11.76 -1.75 -2.23
N GLY A 37 10.88 -2.50 -1.57
CA GLY A 37 9.60 -2.03 -1.02
C GLY A 37 8.37 -2.63 -1.71
N GLN A 38 7.21 -2.42 -1.07
CA GLN A 38 5.91 -2.78 -1.59
C GLN A 38 5.25 -1.56 -2.23
N TYR A 39 4.64 -1.75 -3.40
CA TYR A 39 3.97 -0.70 -4.14
C TYR A 39 2.54 -1.11 -4.48
N ILE A 40 1.64 -0.13 -4.45
CA ILE A 40 0.28 -0.29 -4.91
C ILE A 40 0.31 -0.30 -6.43
N GLY A 41 -0.15 -1.41 -7.01
CA GLY A 41 -0.40 -1.52 -8.44
C GLY A 41 -1.74 -0.88 -8.78
N LYS A 42 -2.54 -1.59 -9.58
CA LYS A 42 -3.88 -1.11 -9.92
C LYS A 42 -4.77 -1.02 -8.68
N VAL A 43 -5.52 0.08 -8.60
CA VAL A 43 -6.65 0.26 -7.68
C VAL A 43 -7.94 0.20 -8.50
N ASP A 44 -8.90 -0.61 -8.06
CA ASP A 44 -10.17 -0.78 -8.76
C ASP A 44 -11.10 0.40 -8.49
N VAL A 45 -11.86 0.80 -9.51
CA VAL A 45 -12.84 1.89 -9.41
C VAL A 45 -14.02 1.48 -8.55
N ASN A 46 -14.52 2.39 -7.72
CA ASN A 46 -15.57 2.18 -6.72
C ASN A 46 -15.20 1.08 -5.70
N SER A 47 -13.92 0.92 -5.38
CA SER A 47 -13.45 -0.05 -4.40
C SER A 47 -13.27 0.54 -3.00
N PRO A 48 -13.19 -0.31 -1.95
CA PRO A 48 -12.78 0.13 -0.62
C PRO A 48 -11.44 0.87 -0.61
N ALA A 49 -10.46 0.42 -1.39
CA ALA A 49 -9.14 1.03 -1.48
C ALA A 49 -9.18 2.42 -2.11
N GLU A 50 -9.92 2.60 -3.21
CA GLU A 50 -10.10 3.92 -3.83
C GLU A 50 -10.76 4.89 -2.85
N MET A 51 -11.83 4.46 -2.16
CA MET A 51 -12.54 5.28 -1.18
C MET A 51 -11.69 5.63 0.05
N ALA A 52 -10.79 4.74 0.45
CA ALA A 52 -9.80 5.00 1.49
C ALA A 52 -8.68 5.95 1.03
N GLY A 53 -8.66 6.29 -0.26
CA GLY A 53 -7.71 7.19 -0.88
C GLY A 53 -6.43 6.51 -1.35
N LEU A 54 -6.35 5.18 -1.41
CA LEU A 54 -5.19 4.47 -1.96
C LEU A 54 -4.99 4.81 -3.44
N ARG A 55 -3.75 4.95 -3.91
CA ARG A 55 -3.47 5.28 -5.32
C ARG A 55 -2.42 4.36 -5.90
N GLU A 56 -2.57 4.08 -7.19
CA GLU A 56 -1.53 3.40 -7.98
C GLU A 56 -0.19 4.16 -7.89
N GLY A 57 0.89 3.40 -7.70
CA GLY A 57 2.25 3.91 -7.53
C GLY A 57 2.60 4.30 -6.09
N ASP A 58 1.66 4.26 -5.14
CA ASP A 58 1.98 4.47 -3.73
C ASP A 58 2.98 3.44 -3.23
N ARG A 59 4.00 3.89 -2.49
CA ARG A 59 4.88 3.01 -1.73
C ARG A 59 4.30 2.82 -0.33
N ILE A 60 4.11 1.57 0.07
CA ILE A 60 3.68 1.25 1.43
C ILE A 60 4.92 1.26 2.33
N ILE A 61 4.80 2.00 3.44
CA ILE A 61 5.85 2.10 4.46
C ILE A 61 5.43 1.46 5.79
N GLU A 62 4.13 1.36 6.04
CA GLU A 62 3.56 0.82 7.27
C GLU A 62 2.18 0.20 6.99
N VAL A 63 1.88 -0.91 7.67
CA VAL A 63 0.57 -1.56 7.65
C VAL A 63 0.19 -1.88 9.10
N ASN A 64 -0.97 -1.41 9.56
CA ASN A 64 -1.47 -1.67 10.92
C ASN A 64 -0.45 -1.38 12.04
N GLY A 65 0.31 -0.29 11.92
CA GLY A 65 1.35 0.07 12.90
C GLY A 65 2.67 -0.69 12.74
N VAL A 66 2.78 -1.61 11.77
CA VAL A 66 4.01 -2.38 11.49
C VAL A 66 4.74 -1.74 10.31
N ASN A 67 5.96 -1.26 10.54
CA ASN A 67 6.80 -0.71 9.47
C ASN A 67 7.26 -1.84 8.53
N ILE A 68 6.94 -1.73 7.25
CA ILE A 68 7.27 -2.72 6.22
C ILE A 68 8.20 -2.18 5.14
N ALA A 69 8.76 -0.97 5.33
CA ALA A 69 9.53 -0.27 4.31
C ALA A 69 10.74 -1.07 3.78
N ASN A 70 11.26 -2.01 4.58
CA ASN A 70 12.39 -2.88 4.28
C ASN A 70 12.03 -4.38 4.26
N GLU A 71 10.75 -4.75 4.36
CA GLU A 71 10.33 -6.16 4.40
C GLU A 71 10.35 -6.79 3.01
N ASN A 72 11.16 -7.85 2.86
CA ASN A 72 11.25 -8.64 1.63
C ASN A 72 10.12 -9.67 1.59
N HIS A 73 8.98 -9.31 0.98
CA HIS A 73 7.96 -10.19 0.38
C HIS A 73 7.40 -11.40 1.18
N LYS A 74 7.80 -11.62 2.42
CA LYS A 74 7.43 -12.80 3.20
C LYS A 74 7.17 -12.41 4.63
N GLN A 75 6.03 -11.79 4.87
CA GLN A 75 5.28 -12.05 6.08
C GLN A 75 3.80 -11.82 5.77
N GLY A 76 3.00 -12.86 6.00
CA GLY A 76 1.58 -12.89 5.65
C GLY A 76 0.84 -11.74 6.31
N ILE A 77 0.31 -10.85 5.47
CA ILE A 77 -0.82 -9.98 5.77
C ILE A 77 -2.13 -10.77 5.61
#